data_AF-A0A2M8EQ87-F1
#
_entry.id   AF-A0A2M8EQ87-F1
#
_cell.length_a   1.000
_cell.length_b   1.000
_cell.length_c   1.000
_cell.angle_alpha   90.00
_cell.angle_beta   90.00
_cell.angle_gamma   90.00
#
_symmetry.space_group_name_H-M   'P 1'
#
loop_
_entity.id
_entity.type
_entity.pdbx_description
1 polymer ?
#
loop_
_entity_poly.entity_id
_entity_poly.type
_entity_poly.pdbx_seq_one_letter_code
_entity_poly.pdbx_strand_id
1 'polypeptide(L)'
;MKKLEEVYKRLQESKKRRRDISKMYKDELSQSARYQEIVDEMAKLREEKKSIENEIKSSSRDYKELDDIKIDIQTDQELLSDIALSMYVEKEQIEIIDEYENKWYPMFKVTFKKE
;
A
#
# COMPACT_ATOMS: atom_id res chain seq x y z
N MET A 1 12.92 -44.72 9.19
CA MET A 1 12.85 -43.25 9.01
C MET A 1 11.43 -42.87 8.61
N LYS A 2 10.56 -42.54 9.56
CA LYS A 2 9.21 -41.97 9.29
C LYS A 2 9.26 -40.48 9.56
N LYS A 3 9.54 -39.60 8.60
CA LYS A 3 9.58 -38.17 8.96
C LYS A 3 9.09 -37.15 7.93
N LEU A 4 9.25 -37.38 6.62
CA LEU A 4 8.91 -36.32 5.65
C LEU A 4 7.51 -36.49 5.03
N GLU A 5 7.23 -37.65 4.45
CA GLU A 5 5.98 -37.88 3.71
C GLU A 5 4.75 -37.89 4.63
N GLU A 6 4.85 -38.48 5.82
CA GLU A 6 3.77 -38.48 6.83
C GLU A 6 3.48 -37.05 7.33
N VAL A 7 4.53 -36.22 7.51
CA VAL A 7 4.37 -34.81 7.94
C VAL A 7 3.79 -33.97 6.81
N TYR A 8 4.22 -34.20 5.57
CA TYR A 8 3.66 -33.53 4.39
C TYR A 8 2.17 -33.86 4.20
N LYS A 9 1.81 -35.14 4.34
CA LYS A 9 0.41 -35.58 4.27
C LYS A 9 -0.45 -34.94 5.36
N ARG A 10 0.03 -34.94 6.61
CA ARG A 10 -0.65 -34.26 7.73
C ARG A 10 -0.81 -32.76 7.51
N LEU A 11 0.19 -32.10 6.91
CA LEU A 11 0.13 -30.68 6.55
C LEU A 11 -0.93 -30.42 5.49
N GLN A 12 -0.99 -31.24 4.45
CA GLN A 12 -1.99 -31.10 3.38
C GLN A 12 -3.42 -31.32 3.92
N GLU A 13 -3.62 -32.32 4.76
CA GLU A 13 -4.89 -32.58 5.43
C GLU A 13 -5.30 -31.39 6.32
N SER A 14 -4.37 -30.83 7.08
CA SER A 14 -4.62 -29.65 7.92
C SER A 14 -4.97 -28.41 7.09
N LYS A 15 -4.28 -28.18 5.96
CA LYS A 15 -4.59 -27.10 5.02
C LYS A 15 -5.96 -27.27 4.35
N LYS A 16 -6.35 -28.50 4.04
CA LYS A 16 -7.68 -28.81 3.49
C LYS A 16 -8.75 -28.54 4.54
N ARG A 17 -8.59 -29.09 5.75
CA ARG A 17 -9.52 -28.87 6.87
C ARG A 17 -9.69 -27.40 7.21
N ARG A 18 -8.61 -26.61 7.21
CA ARG A 18 -8.68 -25.14 7.40
C ARG A 18 -9.54 -24.46 6.32
N ARG A 19 -9.36 -24.84 5.06
CA ARG A 19 -10.14 -24.30 3.94
C ARG A 19 -11.62 -24.66 4.08
N ASP A 20 -11.91 -25.91 4.42
CA ASP A 20 -13.28 -26.40 4.57
C ASP A 20 -13.99 -25.66 5.72
N ILE A 21 -13.36 -25.55 6.89
CA ILE A 21 -13.91 -24.79 8.04
C ILE A 21 -14.10 -23.31 7.69
N SER A 22 -13.12 -22.70 7.03
CA SER A 22 -13.24 -21.30 6.61
C SER A 22 -14.36 -21.07 5.61
N LYS A 23 -14.64 -22.05 4.74
CA LYS A 23 -15.74 -21.99 3.79
C LYS A 23 -17.08 -22.13 4.51
N MET A 24 -17.22 -23.14 5.38
CA MET A 24 -18.42 -23.33 6.19
C MET A 24 -18.76 -22.08 7.01
N TYR A 25 -17.78 -21.49 7.68
CA TYR A 25 -17.98 -20.26 8.44
C TYR A 25 -18.46 -19.09 7.56
N LYS A 26 -17.91 -18.93 6.34
CA LYS A 26 -18.39 -17.92 5.39
C LYS A 26 -19.81 -18.21 4.92
N ASP A 27 -20.14 -19.47 4.67
CA ASP A 27 -21.46 -19.90 4.25
C ASP A 27 -22.49 -19.64 5.37
N GLU A 28 -22.17 -19.95 6.63
CA GLU A 28 -22.99 -19.64 7.81
C GLU A 28 -23.19 -18.13 7.99
N LEU A 29 -22.13 -17.34 7.86
CA LEU A 29 -22.25 -15.87 7.86
C LEU A 29 -23.15 -15.37 6.73
N SER A 30 -23.09 -16.00 5.56
CA SER A 30 -23.94 -15.62 4.42
C SER A 30 -25.43 -15.93 4.63
N GLN A 31 -25.73 -16.94 5.43
CA GLN A 31 -27.10 -17.33 5.78
C GLN A 31 -27.71 -16.49 6.91
N SER A 32 -26.88 -15.80 7.70
CA SER A 32 -27.35 -14.90 8.75
C SER A 32 -27.90 -13.61 8.16
N ALA A 33 -29.23 -13.45 8.19
CA ALA A 33 -29.91 -12.24 7.71
C ALA A 33 -29.37 -10.96 8.38
N ARG A 34 -29.15 -11.00 9.71
CA ARG A 34 -28.61 -9.85 10.44
C ARG A 34 -27.18 -9.49 10.04
N TYR A 35 -26.36 -10.49 9.69
CA TYR A 35 -25.01 -10.22 9.21
C TYR A 35 -25.05 -9.56 7.82
N GLN A 36 -25.92 -10.01 6.92
CA GLN A 36 -26.12 -9.38 5.61
C GLN A 36 -26.62 -7.93 5.75
N GLU A 37 -27.59 -7.68 6.62
CA GLU A 37 -28.07 -6.32 6.92
C GLU A 37 -26.93 -5.40 7.37
N ILE A 38 -26.08 -5.86 8.31
CA ILE A 38 -24.94 -5.08 8.79
C ILE A 38 -23.91 -4.85 7.67
N VAL A 39 -23.67 -5.83 6.80
CA VAL A 39 -22.78 -5.67 5.65
C VAL A 39 -23.31 -4.63 4.67
N ASP A 40 -24.61 -4.62 4.41
CA ASP A 40 -25.25 -3.64 3.53
C ASP A 40 -25.27 -2.25 4.15
N GLU A 41 -25.57 -2.13 5.45
CA GLU A 41 -25.46 -0.87 6.20
C GLU A 41 -24.04 -0.32 6.17
N MET A 42 -23.03 -1.18 6.38
CA MET A 42 -21.62 -0.78 6.24
C MET A 42 -21.27 -0.32 4.83
N ALA A 43 -21.83 -0.94 3.80
CA ALA A 43 -21.61 -0.53 2.42
C ALA A 43 -22.18 0.87 2.17
N LYS A 44 -23.41 1.14 2.62
CA LYS A 44 -24.04 2.47 2.55
C LYS A 44 -23.24 3.51 3.31
N LEU A 45 -22.86 3.23 4.56
CA LEU A 45 -22.07 4.14 5.39
C LEU A 45 -20.70 4.45 4.76
N ARG A 46 -20.07 3.48 4.10
CA ARG A 46 -18.81 3.70 3.36
C ARG A 46 -19.01 4.61 2.15
N GLU A 47 -20.10 4.42 1.43
CA GLU A 47 -20.46 5.28 0.29
C GLU A 47 -20.76 6.70 0.74
N GLU A 48 -21.56 6.87 1.80
CA GLU A 48 -21.85 8.16 2.43
C GLU A 48 -20.56 8.84 2.91
N LYS A 49 -19.70 8.12 3.65
CA LYS A 49 -18.38 8.62 4.08
C LYS A 49 -17.57 9.11 2.89
N LYS A 50 -17.50 8.32 1.82
CA LYS A 50 -16.75 8.67 0.61
C LYS A 50 -17.36 9.89 -0.09
N SER A 51 -18.68 10.01 -0.12
CA SER A 51 -19.37 11.18 -0.66
C SER A 51 -19.00 12.45 0.10
N ILE A 52 -19.06 12.41 1.43
CA ILE A 52 -18.69 13.54 2.30
C ILE A 52 -17.21 13.91 2.09
N GLU A 53 -16.32 12.93 2.05
CA GLU A 53 -14.89 13.17 1.78
C GLU A 53 -14.66 13.82 0.41
N ASN A 54 -15.39 13.40 -0.62
CA ASN A 54 -15.30 13.97 -1.95
C ASN A 54 -15.89 15.39 -2.02
N GLU A 55 -16.99 15.64 -1.32
CA GLU A 55 -17.59 16.97 -1.21
C GLU A 55 -16.64 17.95 -0.53
N ILE A 56 -16.02 17.54 0.58
CA ILE A 56 -15.01 18.33 1.28
C ILE A 56 -13.78 18.59 0.39
N LYS A 57 -13.29 17.54 -0.30
CA LYS A 57 -12.16 17.67 -1.25
C LYS A 57 -12.46 18.59 -2.43
N SER A 58 -13.71 18.60 -2.92
CA SER A 58 -14.10 19.42 -4.07
C SER A 58 -14.45 20.86 -3.69
N SER A 59 -14.88 21.10 -2.45
CA SER A 59 -15.28 22.41 -1.96
C SER A 59 -14.14 23.26 -1.40
N SER A 60 -13.05 22.64 -0.94
CA SER A 60 -11.88 23.38 -0.45
C SER A 60 -10.81 23.56 -1.55
N ARG A 61 -10.32 24.79 -1.68
CA ARG A 61 -9.20 25.13 -2.57
C ARG A 61 -7.90 24.48 -2.09
N ASP A 62 -7.74 24.37 -0.79
CA ASP A 62 -6.59 23.77 -0.11
C ASP A 62 -6.35 22.31 -0.51
N TYR A 63 -7.39 21.54 -0.83
CA TYR A 63 -7.22 20.15 -1.28
C TYR A 63 -6.70 20.03 -2.71
N LYS A 64 -7.01 21.00 -3.59
CA LYS A 64 -6.38 21.08 -4.92
C LYS A 64 -4.92 21.45 -4.79
N GLU A 65 -4.61 22.42 -3.93
CA GLU A 65 -3.23 22.80 -3.61
C GLU A 65 -2.45 21.61 -3.01
N LEU A 66 -3.09 20.74 -2.23
CA LEU A 66 -2.46 19.52 -1.72
C LEU A 66 -2.09 18.53 -2.83
N ASP A 67 -2.98 18.33 -3.81
CA ASP A 67 -2.70 17.47 -4.97
C ASP A 67 -1.58 18.07 -5.84
N ASP A 68 -1.56 19.40 -6.02
CA ASP A 68 -0.51 20.12 -6.73
C ASP A 68 0.85 19.98 -6.00
N ILE A 69 0.89 20.25 -4.69
CA ILE A 69 2.09 20.06 -3.84
C ILE A 69 2.62 18.63 -3.94
N LYS A 70 1.72 17.63 -4.02
CA LYS A 70 2.12 16.23 -4.14
C LYS A 70 2.78 15.95 -5.49
N ILE A 71 2.27 16.52 -6.58
CA ILE A 71 2.87 16.42 -7.91
C ILE A 71 4.24 17.12 -7.92
N ASP A 72 4.33 18.30 -7.33
CA ASP A 72 5.57 19.07 -7.24
C ASP A 72 6.63 18.27 -6.45
N ILE A 73 6.28 17.73 -5.28
CA ILE A 73 7.20 16.87 -4.49
C ILE A 73 7.67 15.67 -5.30
N GLN A 74 6.77 15.00 -6.03
CA GLN A 74 7.18 13.85 -6.84
C GLN A 74 8.12 14.26 -7.97
N THR A 75 7.81 15.37 -8.65
CA THR A 75 8.63 15.91 -9.73
C THR A 75 10.02 16.31 -9.23
N ASP A 76 10.09 16.98 -8.07
CA ASP A 76 11.35 17.36 -7.44
C ASP A 76 12.16 16.15 -6.98
N GLN A 77 11.51 15.08 -6.51
CA GLN A 77 12.18 13.82 -6.17
C GLN A 77 12.78 13.12 -7.39
N GLU A 78 12.06 13.12 -8.51
CA GLU A 78 12.55 12.59 -9.79
C GLU A 78 13.74 13.42 -10.29
N LEU A 79 13.61 14.75 -10.30
CA LEU A 79 14.67 15.68 -10.70
C LEU A 79 15.92 15.54 -9.81
N LEU A 80 15.74 15.46 -8.48
CA LEU A 80 16.84 15.26 -7.54
C LEU A 80 17.58 13.95 -7.81
N SER A 81 16.84 12.89 -8.15
CA SER A 81 17.41 11.59 -8.51
C SER A 81 18.21 11.67 -9.81
N ASP A 82 17.68 12.35 -10.83
CA ASP A 82 18.35 12.53 -12.12
C ASP A 82 19.62 13.38 -12.01
N ILE A 83 19.58 14.45 -11.21
CA ILE A 83 20.76 15.29 -10.91
C ILE A 83 21.81 14.44 -10.19
N ALA A 84 21.43 13.72 -9.13
CA ALA A 84 22.36 12.88 -8.38
C ALA A 84 22.98 11.76 -9.25
N LEU A 85 22.20 11.16 -10.15
CA LEU A 85 22.70 10.18 -11.11
C LEU A 85 23.67 10.80 -12.12
N SER A 86 23.37 12.00 -12.63
CA SER A 86 24.22 12.71 -13.60
C SER A 86 25.57 13.06 -12.98
N MET A 87 25.57 13.68 -11.79
CA MET A 87 26.78 13.96 -11.01
C MET A 87 27.58 12.68 -10.71
N TYR A 88 26.91 11.56 -10.46
CA TYR A 88 27.57 10.27 -10.22
C TYR A 88 28.31 9.76 -11.46
N VAL A 89 27.68 9.88 -12.63
CA VAL A 89 28.29 9.52 -13.93
C VAL A 89 29.47 10.43 -14.25
N GLU A 90 29.37 11.73 -13.95
CA GLU A 90 30.42 12.73 -14.14
C GLU A 90 31.56 12.66 -13.10
N LYS A 91 31.43 11.76 -12.10
CA LYS A 91 32.37 11.57 -10.98
C LYS A 91 32.51 12.80 -10.09
N GLU A 92 31.46 13.60 -10.00
CA GLU A 92 31.39 14.74 -9.09
C GLU A 92 31.04 14.30 -7.66
N GLN A 93 31.31 15.16 -6.69
CA GLN A 93 30.97 14.90 -5.28
C GLN A 93 29.47 15.17 -5.06
N ILE A 94 28.73 14.14 -4.66
CA ILE A 94 27.29 14.24 -4.37
C ILE A 94 27.11 14.26 -2.86
N GLU A 95 26.98 15.46 -2.30
CA GLU A 95 26.61 15.65 -0.89
C GLU A 95 25.60 16.79 -0.75
N ILE A 96 24.61 16.58 0.12
CA ILE A 96 23.65 17.62 0.52
C ILE A 96 23.98 17.99 1.96
N ILE A 97 24.10 19.30 2.23
CA ILE A 97 24.26 19.83 3.58
C ILE A 97 22.92 20.47 3.95
N ASP A 98 22.31 20.01 5.05
CA ASP A 98 21.05 20.56 5.53
C ASP A 98 21.22 21.83 6.38
N GLU A 99 20.11 22.40 6.81
CA GLU A 99 20.07 23.61 7.67
C GLU A 99 20.75 23.43 9.04
N TYR A 100 21.06 22.20 9.43
CA TYR A 100 21.69 21.83 10.69
C TYR A 100 23.13 21.32 10.49
N GLU A 101 23.73 21.59 9.33
CA GLU A 101 25.08 21.15 8.93
C GLU A 101 25.27 19.62 8.85
N ASN A 102 24.20 18.83 8.79
CA ASN A 102 24.34 17.40 8.56
C ASN A 102 24.60 17.11 7.09
N LYS A 103 25.54 16.19 6.84
CA LYS A 103 25.89 15.71 5.49
C LYS A 103 25.05 14.49 5.12
N TRP A 104 24.37 14.60 3.99
CA TRP A 104 23.57 13.55 3.40
C TRP A 104 24.21 13.05 2.10
N TYR A 105 24.29 11.73 1.96
CA TYR A 105 24.79 11.05 0.77
C TYR A 105 23.63 10.34 0.04
N PRO A 106 23.68 10.27 -1.30
CA PRO A 106 22.63 9.61 -2.07
C PRO A 106 22.60 8.10 -1.80
N MET A 107 21.41 7.54 -1.58
CA MET A 107 21.19 6.10 -1.53
C MET A 107 20.40 5.67 -2.77
N PHE A 108 21.09 5.02 -3.72
CA PHE A 108 20.45 4.51 -4.93
C PHE A 108 19.69 3.22 -4.65
N LYS A 109 18.40 3.18 -5.03
CA LYS A 109 17.56 1.98 -4.94
C LYS A 109 16.97 1.67 -6.31
N VAL A 110 17.21 0.45 -6.78
CA VAL A 110 16.60 -0.05 -8.03
C VAL A 110 15.31 -0.79 -7.71
N THR A 111 14.21 -0.41 -8.36
CA THR A 111 12.92 -1.10 -8.25
C THR A 111 12.33 -1.38 -9.62
N PHE A 112 11.77 -2.57 -9.80
CA PHE A 112 11.12 -2.96 -11.05
C PHE A 112 9.60 -2.86 -10.91
N LYS A 113 8.94 -2.28 -11.91
CA LYS A 113 7.47 -2.27 -12.02
C LYS A 113 7.06 -3.26 -13.11
N LYS A 114 6.00 -4.02 -12.85
CA LYS A 114 5.40 -4.92 -13.83
C LYS A 114 4.52 -4.12 -14.78
N GLU A 115 4.67 -4.38 -16.08
CA GLU A 115 3.81 -3.86 -17.15
C GLU A 115 2.40 -4.48 -17.08
#